data_AF-A0A819Q6Z6-F1
#
_entry.id   AF-A0A819Q6Z6-F1
#
_cell.length_a   1.000
_cell.length_b   1.000
_cell.length_c   1.000
_cell.angle_alpha   90.00
_cell.angle_beta   90.00
_cell.angle_gamma   90.00
#
_symmetry.space_group_name_H-M   'P 1'
#
loop_
_entity.id
_entity.type
_entity.pdbx_description
1 polymer ?
#
loop_
_entity_poly.entity_id
_entity_poly.type
_entity_poly.pdbx_seq_one_letter_code
_entity_poly.pdbx_strand_id
1 'polypeptide(L)'
;MFQQEAKQAGKEKLLLTCATAAARHRIEAGYEVEEVCKYFDFVSVMTYDYHGSWEGKTGHNSPLYGMRNERKKFREWNIKGSMNVWVELGCPKEKLNIGLSAYGRAFSLLRDPGITNSKPMRKKKTSIGLKAGAAEAGKYTREAGVLSYYEICESIQKNPNNRVFWHREMSVPYVSSETLWIGYDNIRSVTLKMQFLKEHGYGGVIIWSLDLDDKTGEICNEGPFPIFNAAKNELLIVPDHLSNINKKCLDDNDTLSIEQLFSQSTTIKGINLSFFLYFLLHVIMCI
;
A
#
# COMPACT_ATOMS: atom_id res chain seq x y z
N MET A 1 8.36 -1.36 -30.30
CA MET A 1 6.96 -1.31 -30.73
C MET A 1 6.33 0.06 -30.45
N PHE A 2 5.94 0.41 -29.22
CA PHE A 2 5.29 1.71 -28.92
C PHE A 2 6.09 2.95 -29.32
N GLN A 3 7.42 2.93 -29.22
CA GLN A 3 8.26 4.06 -29.65
C GLN A 3 8.31 4.22 -31.18
N GLN A 4 8.15 3.14 -31.93
CA GLN A 4 8.07 3.20 -33.40
C GLN A 4 6.68 3.68 -33.83
N GLU A 5 5.62 3.18 -33.18
CA GLU A 5 4.24 3.64 -33.40
C GLU A 5 4.07 5.13 -33.12
N ALA A 6 4.60 5.62 -31.99
CA ALA A 6 4.59 7.04 -31.63
C ALA A 6 5.25 7.92 -32.69
N LYS A 7 6.43 7.51 -33.19
CA LYS A 7 7.14 8.19 -34.27
C LYS A 7 6.36 8.21 -35.58
N GLN A 8 5.71 7.10 -35.94
CA GLN A 8 4.92 7.01 -37.17
C GLN A 8 3.63 7.83 -37.09
N ALA A 9 2.99 7.89 -35.92
CA ALA A 9 1.74 8.60 -35.71
C ALA A 9 1.92 10.10 -35.37
N GLY A 10 3.14 10.57 -35.13
CA GLY A 10 3.41 11.94 -34.68
C GLY A 10 2.83 12.24 -33.29
N LYS A 11 2.73 11.23 -32.42
CA LYS A 11 2.13 11.31 -31.09
C LYS A 11 3.14 10.97 -29.99
N GLU A 12 2.81 11.30 -28.76
CA GLU A 12 3.59 10.86 -27.59
C GLU A 12 3.55 9.33 -27.43
N LYS A 13 4.61 8.78 -26.84
CA LYS A 13 4.72 7.35 -26.58
C LYS A 13 3.76 6.96 -25.46
N LEU A 14 2.85 6.02 -25.75
CA LEU A 14 2.04 5.39 -24.71
C LEU A 14 2.92 4.64 -23.71
N LEU A 15 2.51 4.65 -22.44
CA LEU A 15 3.17 3.88 -21.38
C LEU A 15 2.74 2.42 -21.46
N LEU A 16 3.71 1.53 -21.31
CA LEU A 16 3.49 0.09 -21.15
C LEU A 16 3.86 -0.31 -19.71
N THR A 17 2.87 -0.77 -18.95
CA THR A 17 3.01 -1.10 -17.53
C THR A 17 2.39 -2.47 -17.24
N CYS A 18 2.79 -3.13 -16.17
CA CYS A 18 2.17 -4.39 -15.75
C CYS A 18 2.02 -4.46 -14.23
N ALA A 19 1.00 -5.21 -13.79
CA ALA A 19 0.85 -5.66 -12.41
C ALA A 19 1.39 -7.10 -12.28
N THR A 20 2.22 -7.36 -11.27
CA THR A 20 2.97 -8.63 -11.17
C THR A 20 2.89 -9.26 -9.79
N ALA A 21 3.22 -10.56 -9.71
CA ALA A 21 3.22 -11.29 -8.46
C ALA A 21 4.32 -10.82 -7.49
N ALA A 22 4.03 -10.95 -6.19
CA ALA A 22 4.98 -10.63 -5.13
C ALA A 22 5.74 -11.88 -4.60
N ALA A 23 5.14 -13.07 -4.68
CA ALA A 23 5.76 -14.26 -4.10
C ALA A 23 6.88 -14.83 -4.99
N ARG A 24 8.08 -15.05 -4.43
CA ARG A 24 9.26 -15.58 -5.13
C ARG A 24 8.95 -16.70 -6.13
N HIS A 25 8.32 -17.77 -5.67
CA HIS A 25 8.00 -18.93 -6.51
C HIS A 25 7.10 -18.60 -7.72
N ARG A 26 6.29 -17.53 -7.66
CA ARG A 26 5.49 -17.03 -8.79
C ARG A 26 6.33 -16.14 -9.70
N ILE A 27 7.23 -15.34 -9.12
CA ILE A 27 8.16 -14.49 -9.86
C ILE A 27 9.07 -15.37 -10.73
N GLU A 28 9.77 -16.32 -10.11
CA GLU A 28 10.73 -17.22 -10.77
C GLU A 28 10.07 -18.13 -11.81
N ALA A 29 8.82 -18.55 -11.59
CA ALA A 29 8.12 -19.44 -12.53
C ALA A 29 7.40 -18.70 -13.66
N GLY A 30 7.11 -17.40 -13.50
CA GLY A 30 6.19 -16.66 -14.37
C GLY A 30 6.81 -15.51 -15.15
N TYR A 31 8.01 -15.05 -14.79
CA TYR A 31 8.57 -13.82 -15.33
C TYR A 31 10.06 -13.95 -15.64
N GLU A 32 10.43 -13.64 -16.89
CA GLU A 32 11.79 -13.27 -17.25
C GLU A 32 12.03 -11.82 -16.80
N VAL A 33 12.40 -11.65 -15.53
CA VAL A 33 12.40 -10.34 -14.84
C VAL A 33 13.22 -9.27 -15.58
N GLU A 34 14.41 -9.61 -16.08
CA GLU A 34 15.24 -8.68 -16.84
C GLU A 34 14.54 -8.18 -18.12
N GLU A 35 13.92 -9.08 -18.89
CA GLU A 35 13.23 -8.71 -20.12
C GLU A 35 11.94 -7.93 -19.83
N VAL A 36 11.20 -8.30 -18.78
CA VAL A 36 10.06 -7.50 -18.30
C VAL A 36 10.51 -6.08 -17.96
N CYS A 37 11.53 -5.93 -17.12
CA CYS A 37 11.97 -4.61 -16.68
C CYS A 37 12.72 -3.82 -17.76
N LYS A 38 13.16 -4.46 -18.84
CA LYS A 38 13.70 -3.79 -20.04
C LYS A 38 12.62 -3.15 -20.90
N TYR A 39 11.49 -3.83 -21.13
CA TYR A 39 10.44 -3.36 -22.04
C TYR A 39 9.36 -2.51 -21.38
N PHE A 40 9.02 -2.79 -20.12
CA PHE A 40 8.01 -2.04 -19.39
C PHE A 40 8.58 -0.72 -18.85
N ASP A 41 7.75 0.33 -18.86
CA ASP A 41 8.09 1.63 -18.30
C ASP A 41 8.22 1.54 -16.78
N PHE A 42 7.29 0.85 -16.13
CA PHE A 42 7.37 0.45 -14.72
C PHE A 42 6.53 -0.80 -14.45
N VAL A 43 6.83 -1.46 -13.33
CA VAL A 43 6.24 -2.71 -12.85
C VAL A 43 5.60 -2.47 -11.49
N SER A 44 4.32 -2.75 -11.40
CA SER A 44 3.53 -2.62 -10.17
C SER A 44 3.44 -3.96 -9.46
N VAL A 45 4.28 -4.18 -8.45
CA VAL A 45 4.29 -5.45 -7.71
C VAL A 45 3.09 -5.46 -6.76
N MET A 46 2.22 -6.47 -6.89
CA MET A 46 1.03 -6.64 -6.05
C MET A 46 1.41 -7.12 -4.64
N THR A 47 2.05 -6.25 -3.86
CA THR A 47 2.58 -6.55 -2.52
C THR A 47 1.50 -6.56 -1.43
N TYR A 48 0.40 -7.23 -1.73
CA TYR A 48 -0.74 -7.52 -0.87
C TYR A 48 -1.20 -8.95 -1.18
N ASP A 49 -2.23 -9.44 -0.48
CA ASP A 49 -2.68 -10.83 -0.57
C ASP A 49 -1.61 -11.89 -0.22
N TYR A 50 -0.66 -11.53 0.66
CA TYR A 50 0.30 -12.51 1.16
C TYR A 50 -0.40 -13.61 1.96
N HIS A 51 -1.43 -13.25 2.71
CA HIS A 51 -2.21 -14.17 3.54
C HIS A 51 -3.70 -13.92 3.40
N GLY A 52 -4.48 -14.99 3.52
CA GLY A 52 -5.93 -14.95 3.38
C GLY A 52 -6.62 -16.22 3.85
N SER A 53 -7.95 -16.23 3.77
CA SER A 53 -8.80 -17.31 4.30
C SER A 53 -8.50 -18.69 3.68
N TRP A 54 -7.94 -18.73 2.47
CA TRP A 54 -7.49 -19.95 1.79
C TRP A 54 -6.41 -20.75 2.57
N GLU A 55 -5.73 -20.15 3.54
CA GLU A 55 -4.76 -20.84 4.39
C GLU A 55 -5.38 -21.53 5.61
N GLY A 56 -6.66 -21.28 5.90
CA GLY A 56 -7.36 -21.77 7.08
C GLY A 56 -6.80 -21.21 8.41
N LYS A 57 -5.96 -20.17 8.34
CA LYS A 57 -5.33 -19.52 9.48
C LYS A 57 -5.16 -18.02 9.25
N THR A 58 -5.18 -17.24 10.33
CA THR A 58 -4.95 -15.79 10.26
C THR A 58 -3.54 -15.46 9.78
N GLY A 59 -3.44 -14.42 8.95
CA GLY A 59 -2.18 -13.86 8.47
C GLY A 59 -2.43 -12.48 7.85
N HIS A 60 -1.41 -11.63 7.85
CA HIS A 60 -1.57 -10.24 7.45
C HIS A 60 -1.62 -10.05 5.93
N ASN A 61 -2.50 -9.16 5.44
CA ASN A 61 -2.68 -8.90 4.01
C ASN A 61 -1.39 -8.38 3.33
N SER A 62 -0.79 -7.32 3.89
CA SER A 62 0.36 -6.62 3.30
C SER A 62 1.41 -6.22 4.37
N PRO A 63 2.12 -7.17 5.03
CA PRO A 63 3.16 -6.82 5.99
C PRO A 63 4.37 -6.17 5.30
N LEU A 64 4.95 -5.13 5.91
CA LEU A 64 6.16 -4.47 5.38
C LEU A 64 7.40 -5.36 5.55
N TYR A 65 7.51 -6.00 6.71
CA TYR A 65 8.59 -6.91 7.08
C TYR A 65 8.02 -8.26 7.55
N GLY A 66 8.81 -9.33 7.41
CA GLY A 66 8.49 -10.65 7.96
C GLY A 66 8.83 -10.76 9.45
N MET A 67 8.26 -11.76 10.13
CA MET A 67 8.56 -12.01 11.54
C MET A 67 9.92 -12.72 11.72
N ARG A 68 10.63 -12.45 12.83
CA ARG A 68 11.93 -13.09 13.11
C ARG A 68 11.83 -14.62 13.21
N ASN A 69 10.72 -15.11 13.75
CA ASN A 69 10.45 -16.54 13.96
C ASN A 69 9.53 -17.15 12.88
N GLU A 70 9.43 -16.51 11.72
CA GLU A 70 8.62 -16.98 10.60
C GLU A 70 9.17 -18.29 10.02
N ARG A 71 8.25 -19.17 9.57
CA ARG A 71 8.62 -20.37 8.81
C ARG A 71 9.37 -19.95 7.56
N LYS A 72 10.43 -20.68 7.19
CA LYS A 72 11.33 -20.34 6.07
C LYS A 72 10.58 -19.95 4.79
N LYS A 73 9.52 -20.70 4.44
CA LYS A 73 8.70 -20.46 3.24
C LYS A 73 7.94 -19.12 3.20
N PHE A 74 7.73 -18.49 4.36
CA PHE A 74 6.97 -17.25 4.50
C PHE A 74 7.86 -16.04 4.82
N ARG A 75 9.17 -16.23 5.01
CA ARG A 75 10.10 -15.13 5.38
C ARG A 75 10.12 -13.99 4.37
N GLU A 76 9.76 -14.29 3.13
CA GLU A 76 9.74 -13.34 2.01
C GLU A 76 8.33 -12.88 1.65
N TRP A 77 7.29 -13.38 2.33
CA TRP A 77 5.91 -12.98 2.12
C TRP A 77 5.63 -11.66 2.85
N ASN A 78 6.34 -10.63 2.43
CA ASN A 78 6.25 -9.24 2.89
C ASN A 78 6.84 -8.31 1.83
N ILE A 79 6.53 -7.02 1.92
CA ILE A 79 6.97 -6.02 0.93
C ILE A 79 8.48 -6.05 0.75
N LYS A 80 9.27 -6.01 1.83
CA LYS A 80 10.74 -6.02 1.72
C LYS A 80 11.26 -7.27 1.00
N GLY A 81 10.73 -8.44 1.34
CA GLY A 81 11.09 -9.71 0.72
C GLY A 81 10.82 -9.70 -0.78
N SER A 82 9.58 -9.43 -1.18
CA SER A 82 9.14 -9.44 -2.57
C SER A 82 9.90 -8.45 -3.44
N MET A 83 10.09 -7.21 -2.95
CA MET A 83 10.81 -6.18 -3.70
C MET A 83 12.29 -6.54 -3.86
N ASN A 84 12.91 -7.13 -2.83
CA ASN A 84 14.29 -7.61 -2.92
C ASN A 84 14.43 -8.73 -3.96
N VAL A 85 13.44 -9.63 -4.10
CA VAL A 85 13.47 -10.68 -5.12
C VAL A 85 13.44 -10.10 -6.53
N TRP A 86 12.59 -9.10 -6.80
CA TRP A 86 12.56 -8.44 -8.10
C TRP A 86 13.90 -7.76 -8.46
N VAL A 87 14.55 -7.15 -7.47
CA VAL A 87 15.88 -6.53 -7.65
C VAL A 87 16.96 -7.60 -7.84
N GLU A 88 16.92 -8.69 -7.06
CA GLU A 88 17.85 -9.82 -7.17
C GLU A 88 17.81 -10.46 -8.56
N LEU A 89 16.62 -10.52 -9.17
CA LEU A 89 16.39 -11.08 -10.51
C LEU A 89 16.59 -10.05 -11.64
N GLY A 90 17.15 -8.87 -11.34
CA GLY A 90 17.65 -7.93 -12.35
C GLY A 90 16.74 -6.74 -12.69
N CYS A 91 15.65 -6.50 -11.94
CA CYS A 91 14.83 -5.32 -12.16
C CYS A 91 15.40 -4.06 -11.48
N PRO A 92 15.60 -2.94 -12.21
CA PRO A 92 16.01 -1.66 -11.60
C PRO A 92 14.97 -1.14 -10.60
N LYS A 93 15.41 -0.62 -9.46
CA LYS A 93 14.52 -0.21 -8.36
C LYS A 93 13.58 0.92 -8.76
N GLU A 94 14.07 1.86 -9.56
CA GLU A 94 13.33 3.00 -10.09
C GLU A 94 12.17 2.61 -11.02
N LYS A 95 12.14 1.35 -11.50
CA LYS A 95 11.01 0.81 -12.26
C LYS A 95 10.00 0.05 -11.41
N LEU A 96 10.32 -0.25 -10.14
CA LEU A 96 9.47 -1.05 -9.28
C LEU A 96 8.57 -0.18 -8.41
N ASN A 97 7.27 -0.36 -8.55
CA ASN A 97 6.25 0.28 -7.72
C ASN A 97 5.74 -0.70 -6.65
N ILE A 98 5.65 -0.22 -5.41
CA ILE A 98 5.06 -0.97 -4.28
C ILE A 98 3.54 -0.92 -4.35
N GLY A 99 2.88 -2.06 -4.14
CA GLY A 99 1.42 -2.13 -4.03
C GLY A 99 0.92 -1.87 -2.61
N LEU A 100 0.08 -0.85 -2.44
CA LEU A 100 -0.72 -0.61 -1.25
C LEU A 100 -2.13 -1.18 -1.43
N SER A 101 -2.68 -1.74 -0.36
CA SER A 101 -4.06 -2.21 -0.30
C SER A 101 -4.92 -1.27 0.53
N ALA A 102 -5.94 -0.67 -0.06
CA ALA A 102 -7.02 0.05 0.65
C ALA A 102 -8.11 -0.94 1.14
N TYR A 103 -7.71 -2.15 1.50
CA TYR A 103 -8.57 -3.22 2.01
C TYR A 103 -7.77 -4.14 2.93
N GLY A 104 -8.50 -4.97 3.68
CA GLY A 104 -7.93 -5.99 4.55
C GLY A 104 -8.44 -7.39 4.23
N ARG A 105 -7.68 -8.38 4.68
CA ARG A 105 -8.08 -9.79 4.69
C ARG A 105 -8.67 -10.12 6.04
N ALA A 106 -9.93 -10.52 6.05
CA ALA A 106 -10.76 -10.70 7.24
C ALA A 106 -11.06 -12.18 7.50
N PHE A 107 -11.05 -12.56 8.77
CA PHE A 107 -11.09 -13.94 9.21
C PHE A 107 -12.08 -14.14 10.36
N SER A 108 -12.89 -15.20 10.27
CA SER A 108 -13.70 -15.70 11.39
C SER A 108 -12.88 -16.70 12.19
N LEU A 109 -12.58 -16.37 13.45
CA LEU A 109 -11.78 -17.20 14.35
C LEU A 109 -12.58 -18.44 14.76
N LEU A 110 -12.02 -19.62 14.48
CA LEU A 110 -12.65 -20.88 14.83
C LEU A 110 -12.27 -21.27 16.27
N ARG A 111 -13.27 -21.49 17.12
CA ARG A 111 -13.05 -22.09 18.46
C ARG A 111 -12.51 -23.50 18.29
N ASP A 112 -11.60 -23.89 19.19
CA ASP A 112 -11.11 -25.26 19.27
C ASP A 112 -12.21 -26.14 19.90
N PRO A 113 -12.81 -27.10 19.18
CA PRO A 113 -13.95 -27.87 19.68
C PRO A 113 -13.64 -28.72 20.93
N GLY A 114 -12.36 -28.94 21.26
CA GLY A 114 -11.94 -29.69 22.45
C GLY A 114 -11.79 -28.85 23.73
N ILE A 115 -12.08 -27.55 23.69
CA ILE A 115 -11.79 -26.65 24.81
C ILE A 115 -13.07 -25.96 25.29
N THR A 116 -13.83 -26.68 26.13
CA THR A 116 -15.09 -26.21 26.73
C THR A 116 -14.88 -25.31 27.96
N ASN A 117 -13.68 -25.30 28.54
CA ASN A 117 -13.33 -24.58 29.78
C ASN A 117 -12.02 -23.76 29.68
N SER A 118 -11.65 -23.23 28.52
CA SER A 118 -10.44 -22.39 28.46
C SER A 118 -10.70 -21.01 29.03
N LYS A 119 -9.88 -20.69 30.04
CA LYS A 119 -9.34 -19.35 30.31
C LYS A 119 -9.28 -18.52 29.00
N PRO A 120 -9.65 -17.23 29.04
CA PRO A 120 -9.68 -16.36 27.85
C PRO A 120 -8.43 -16.59 27.02
N MET A 121 -8.65 -16.90 25.74
CA MET A 121 -7.66 -17.36 24.75
C MET A 121 -6.27 -16.83 25.13
N ARG A 122 -5.43 -17.71 25.71
CA ARG A 122 -4.11 -17.34 26.25
C ARG A 122 -3.45 -16.41 25.25
N LYS A 123 -3.21 -15.16 25.66
CA LYS A 123 -2.52 -14.09 24.90
C LYS A 123 -1.33 -14.66 24.13
N LYS A 124 -1.57 -15.26 22.96
CA LYS A 124 -0.49 -15.54 22.00
C LYS A 124 -0.01 -14.15 21.64
N LYS A 125 1.30 -13.93 21.77
CA LYS A 125 1.92 -12.60 21.70
C LYS A 125 1.55 -11.83 20.42
N THR A 126 1.03 -12.51 19.41
CA THR A 126 0.44 -11.99 18.17
C THR A 126 -0.73 -12.91 17.77
N SER A 127 -1.86 -12.36 17.29
CA SER A 127 -3.03 -13.16 16.84
C SER A 127 -2.85 -13.78 15.44
N ILE A 128 -1.60 -14.03 15.02
CA ILE A 128 -1.24 -14.60 13.72
C ILE A 128 -1.18 -16.13 13.81
N GLY A 129 -1.59 -16.83 12.74
CA GLY A 129 -1.57 -18.28 12.65
C GLY A 129 -2.67 -18.99 13.46
N LEU A 130 -3.69 -18.26 13.91
CA LEU A 130 -4.87 -18.82 14.58
C LEU A 130 -5.75 -19.53 13.55
N LYS A 131 -6.35 -20.67 13.89
CA LYS A 131 -7.26 -21.39 13.00
C LYS A 131 -8.48 -20.50 12.70
N ALA A 132 -8.77 -20.29 11.44
CA ALA A 132 -9.82 -19.37 11.02
C ALA A 132 -10.37 -19.71 9.63
N GLY A 133 -11.60 -19.31 9.38
CA GLY A 133 -12.21 -19.29 8.04
C GLY A 133 -12.31 -17.86 7.50
N ALA A 134 -12.88 -17.70 6.31
CA ALA A 134 -13.25 -16.38 5.81
C ALA A 134 -14.24 -15.71 6.77
N ALA A 135 -14.05 -14.43 7.07
CA ALA A 135 -15.09 -13.64 7.73
C ALA A 135 -16.31 -13.49 6.80
N GLU A 136 -17.46 -13.15 7.38
CA GLU A 136 -18.63 -12.79 6.61
C GLU A 136 -18.33 -11.63 5.66
N ALA A 137 -19.07 -11.61 4.54
CA ALA A 137 -18.90 -10.58 3.53
C ALA A 137 -19.26 -9.20 4.08
N GLY A 138 -18.47 -8.19 3.71
CA GLY A 138 -18.78 -6.79 4.00
C GLY A 138 -20.09 -6.35 3.33
N LYS A 139 -20.73 -5.32 3.91
CA LYS A 139 -21.99 -4.74 3.41
C LYS A 139 -21.86 -4.26 1.95
N TYR A 140 -20.71 -3.70 1.59
CA TYR A 140 -20.44 -3.05 0.32
C TYR A 140 -19.55 -3.91 -0.58
N THR A 141 -18.46 -4.49 -0.04
CA THR A 141 -17.56 -5.37 -0.81
C THR A 141 -18.23 -6.69 -1.22
N ARG A 142 -19.15 -7.21 -0.39
CA ARG A 142 -19.94 -8.42 -0.65
C ARG A 142 -19.10 -9.67 -0.96
N GLU A 143 -17.86 -9.69 -0.48
CA GLU A 143 -16.94 -10.83 -0.63
C GLU A 143 -16.51 -11.34 0.75
N ALA A 144 -16.70 -12.64 0.99
CA ALA A 144 -16.30 -13.26 2.25
C ALA A 144 -14.77 -13.20 2.43
N GLY A 145 -14.33 -12.67 3.56
CA GLY A 145 -12.92 -12.55 3.92
C GLY A 145 -12.20 -11.33 3.31
N VAL A 146 -12.91 -10.42 2.68
CA VAL A 146 -12.41 -9.12 2.23
C VAL A 146 -13.26 -8.02 2.84
N LEU A 147 -12.60 -6.97 3.35
CA LEU A 147 -13.27 -5.75 3.80
C LEU A 147 -12.50 -4.54 3.27
N SER A 148 -13.22 -3.55 2.74
CA SER A 148 -12.62 -2.27 2.35
C SER A 148 -12.07 -1.50 3.56
N TYR A 149 -11.22 -0.50 3.35
CA TYR A 149 -10.71 0.34 4.45
C TYR A 149 -11.86 0.96 5.26
N TYR A 150 -12.85 1.50 4.57
CA TYR A 150 -14.01 2.12 5.23
C TYR A 150 -14.92 1.09 5.94
N GLU A 151 -15.06 -0.13 5.44
CA GLU A 151 -15.78 -1.20 6.15
C GLU A 151 -15.05 -1.64 7.43
N ILE A 152 -13.72 -1.61 7.42
CA ILE A 152 -12.91 -1.90 8.60
C ILE A 152 -13.10 -0.80 9.64
N CYS A 153 -13.10 0.48 9.24
CA CYS A 153 -13.42 1.60 10.12
C CYS A 153 -14.82 1.46 10.73
N GLU A 154 -15.85 1.19 9.91
CA GLU A 154 -17.21 0.94 10.42
C GLU A 154 -17.25 -0.22 11.41
N SER A 155 -16.53 -1.31 11.13
CA SER A 155 -16.46 -2.49 12.01
C SER A 155 -15.85 -2.18 13.37
N ILE A 156 -14.84 -1.30 13.43
CA ILE A 156 -14.22 -0.83 14.67
C ILE A 156 -15.18 0.09 15.44
N GLN A 157 -15.86 1.01 14.75
CA GLN A 157 -16.75 1.99 15.39
C GLN A 157 -18.04 1.36 15.91
N LYS A 158 -18.62 0.41 15.17
CA LYS A 158 -19.89 -0.26 15.53
C LYS A 158 -19.73 -1.29 16.65
N ASN A 159 -18.53 -1.85 16.84
CA ASN A 159 -18.31 -2.91 17.82
C ASN A 159 -17.07 -2.63 18.69
N PRO A 160 -17.24 -2.22 19.96
CA PRO A 160 -16.11 -1.91 20.85
C PRO A 160 -15.20 -3.11 21.18
N ASN A 161 -15.66 -4.35 20.91
CA ASN A 161 -14.82 -5.54 21.06
C ASN A 161 -13.80 -5.70 19.92
N ASN A 162 -14.01 -5.03 18.78
CA ASN A 162 -13.09 -5.02 17.66
C ASN A 162 -11.95 -4.04 17.95
N ARG A 163 -10.90 -4.53 18.60
CA ARG A 163 -9.77 -3.71 19.02
C ARG A 163 -8.68 -3.69 17.96
N VAL A 164 -8.12 -2.50 17.71
CA VAL A 164 -6.95 -2.31 16.85
C VAL A 164 -5.67 -2.58 17.64
N PHE A 165 -4.79 -3.39 17.07
CA PHE A 165 -3.47 -3.71 17.60
C PHE A 165 -2.40 -3.37 16.57
N TRP A 166 -1.18 -3.11 17.03
CA TRP A 166 -0.03 -2.85 16.17
C TRP A 166 0.96 -4.01 16.21
N HIS A 167 1.26 -4.60 15.06
CA HIS A 167 2.25 -5.65 14.96
C HIS A 167 3.65 -5.06 14.70
N ARG A 168 4.46 -4.92 15.77
CA ARG A 168 5.76 -4.24 15.72
C ARG A 168 6.73 -4.80 14.67
N GLU A 169 6.86 -6.12 14.56
CA GLU A 169 7.81 -6.73 13.62
C GLU A 169 7.36 -6.61 12.16
N MET A 170 6.06 -6.52 11.90
CA MET A 170 5.53 -6.46 10.52
C MET A 170 5.25 -5.01 10.07
N SER A 171 5.31 -4.04 11.00
CA SER A 171 4.99 -2.63 10.81
C SER A 171 3.59 -2.36 10.25
N VAL A 172 2.58 -3.08 10.75
CA VAL A 172 1.20 -3.01 10.27
C VAL A 172 0.17 -3.18 11.40
N PRO A 173 -1.04 -2.59 11.26
CA PRO A 173 -2.12 -2.78 12.20
C PRO A 173 -2.87 -4.10 11.97
N TYR A 174 -3.67 -4.52 12.94
CA TYR A 174 -4.71 -5.52 12.73
C TYR A 174 -5.85 -5.32 13.72
N VAL A 175 -7.06 -5.68 13.32
CA VAL A 175 -8.22 -5.76 14.22
C VAL A 175 -8.29 -7.17 14.81
N SER A 176 -8.59 -7.29 16.11
CA SER A 176 -8.85 -8.59 16.74
C SER A 176 -9.92 -8.48 17.81
N SER A 177 -10.85 -9.43 17.80
CA SER A 177 -11.82 -9.70 18.87
C SER A 177 -11.85 -11.21 19.16
N GLU A 178 -12.88 -11.70 19.85
CA GLU A 178 -13.05 -13.15 20.11
C GLU A 178 -13.33 -13.97 18.84
N THR A 179 -14.02 -13.37 17.87
CA THR A 179 -14.52 -14.07 16.67
C THR A 179 -13.98 -13.49 15.37
N LEU A 180 -13.39 -12.30 15.39
CA LEU A 180 -12.94 -11.60 14.19
C LEU A 180 -11.46 -11.28 14.26
N TRP A 181 -10.77 -11.45 13.13
CA TRP A 181 -9.41 -10.98 12.94
C TRP A 181 -9.26 -10.36 11.55
N ILE A 182 -8.69 -9.16 11.44
CA ILE A 182 -8.52 -8.46 10.15
C ILE A 182 -7.09 -7.91 10.06
N GLY A 183 -6.34 -8.33 9.03
CA GLY A 183 -5.05 -7.74 8.69
C GLY A 183 -5.22 -6.72 7.56
N TYR A 184 -4.83 -5.47 7.79
CA TYR A 184 -5.12 -4.34 6.89
C TYR A 184 -4.03 -3.26 7.00
N ASP A 185 -4.13 -2.22 6.17
CA ASP A 185 -3.30 -1.03 6.26
C ASP A 185 -4.08 0.15 6.81
N ASN A 186 -3.41 1.02 7.57
CA ASN A 186 -3.92 2.32 7.98
C ASN A 186 -2.92 3.42 7.62
N ILE A 187 -3.27 4.68 7.89
CA ILE A 187 -2.40 5.85 7.65
C ILE A 187 -0.97 5.59 8.14
N ARG A 188 -0.80 5.08 9.37
CA ARG A 188 0.52 4.83 9.95
C ARG A 188 1.33 3.80 9.16
N SER A 189 0.75 2.66 8.79
CA SER A 189 1.50 1.64 8.03
C SER A 189 1.81 2.09 6.62
N VAL A 190 0.89 2.83 5.99
CA VAL A 190 1.12 3.45 4.67
C VAL A 190 2.30 4.42 4.72
N THR A 191 2.34 5.32 5.72
CA THR A 191 3.47 6.25 5.91
C THR A 191 4.79 5.50 6.06
N LEU A 192 4.85 4.44 6.87
CA LEU A 192 6.06 3.63 7.04
C LEU A 192 6.48 2.93 5.74
N LYS A 193 5.52 2.47 4.93
CA LYS A 193 5.79 1.88 3.61
C LYS A 193 6.35 2.90 2.63
N MET A 194 5.86 4.13 2.64
CA MET A 194 6.39 5.21 1.80
C MET A 194 7.77 5.69 2.26
N GLN A 195 8.05 5.70 3.57
CA GLN A 195 9.40 5.94 4.08
C GLN A 195 10.38 4.86 3.60
N PHE A 196 9.97 3.58 3.71
CA PHE A 196 10.74 2.45 3.17
C PHE A 196 10.99 2.60 1.66
N LEU A 197 9.95 2.96 0.89
CA LEU A 197 10.03 3.22 -0.55
C LEU A 197 11.13 4.23 -0.87
N LYS A 198 11.11 5.39 -0.21
CA LYS A 198 12.09 6.48 -0.40
C LYS A 198 13.50 6.05 0.02
N GLU A 199 13.63 5.45 1.20
CA GLU A 199 14.92 5.00 1.75
C GLU A 199 15.62 3.99 0.82
N HIS A 200 14.83 3.14 0.14
CA HIS A 200 15.37 2.09 -0.70
C HIS A 200 15.47 2.47 -2.18
N GLY A 201 14.92 3.62 -2.59
CA GLY A 201 14.99 4.14 -3.95
C GLY A 201 14.07 3.45 -4.95
N TYR A 202 12.88 3.01 -4.52
CA TYR A 202 11.88 2.41 -5.41
C TYR A 202 11.12 3.47 -6.22
N GLY A 203 10.61 3.09 -7.39
CA GLY A 203 10.05 4.01 -8.39
C GLY A 203 8.76 4.72 -8.00
N GLY A 204 7.96 4.11 -7.13
CA GLY A 204 6.66 4.66 -6.78
C GLY A 204 5.72 3.66 -6.13
N VAL A 205 4.42 3.97 -6.20
CA VAL A 205 3.36 3.25 -5.51
C VAL A 205 2.14 3.07 -6.41
N ILE A 206 1.47 1.91 -6.30
CA ILE A 206 0.13 1.67 -6.82
C ILE A 206 -0.82 1.41 -5.64
N ILE A 207 -2.08 1.87 -5.73
CA ILE A 207 -3.08 1.64 -4.70
C ILE A 207 -4.19 0.77 -5.28
N TRP A 208 -4.46 -0.35 -4.62
CA TRP A 208 -5.58 -1.24 -4.90
C TRP A 208 -6.61 -1.18 -3.76
N SER A 209 -7.77 -0.57 -3.97
CA SER A 209 -8.10 0.37 -5.04
C SER A 209 -8.68 1.64 -4.44
N LEU A 210 -8.71 2.72 -5.22
CA LEU A 210 -9.12 4.03 -4.74
C LEU A 210 -10.57 4.06 -4.22
N ASP A 211 -11.45 3.22 -4.79
CA ASP A 211 -12.85 3.06 -4.37
C ASP A 211 -13.04 2.30 -3.06
N LEU A 212 -12.00 1.60 -2.57
CA LEU A 212 -12.01 0.92 -1.28
C LEU A 212 -11.48 1.80 -0.13
N ASP A 213 -10.93 2.97 -0.46
CA ASP A 213 -10.55 4.01 0.48
C ASP A 213 -11.79 4.82 0.94
N ASP A 214 -11.67 5.55 2.04
CA ASP A 214 -12.77 6.41 2.52
C ASP A 214 -12.83 7.70 1.71
N LYS A 215 -13.52 7.68 0.57
CA LYS A 215 -13.66 8.82 -0.34
C LYS A 215 -14.20 10.09 0.34
N THR A 216 -15.16 9.96 1.28
CA THR A 216 -15.78 11.14 1.92
C THR A 216 -14.98 11.60 3.13
N GLY A 217 -14.29 10.67 3.80
CA GLY A 217 -13.58 10.92 5.05
C GLY A 217 -14.45 10.90 6.30
N GLU A 218 -15.75 10.67 6.12
CA GLU A 218 -16.76 10.69 7.18
C GLU A 218 -16.87 9.32 7.86
N ILE A 219 -16.51 8.23 7.18
CA ILE A 219 -16.66 6.88 7.73
C ILE A 219 -15.54 6.61 8.73
N CYS A 220 -14.30 6.91 8.38
CA CYS A 220 -13.15 6.72 9.25
C CYS A 220 -12.91 7.90 10.20
N ASN A 221 -13.47 9.08 9.91
CA ASN A 221 -13.14 10.36 10.56
C ASN A 221 -11.66 10.76 10.38
N GLU A 222 -11.09 10.46 9.22
CA GLU A 222 -9.67 10.68 8.89
C GLU A 222 -9.46 11.64 7.71
N GLY A 223 -10.54 12.29 7.24
CA GLY A 223 -10.53 13.11 6.02
C GLY A 223 -10.63 12.26 4.75
N PRO A 224 -10.92 12.88 3.59
CA PRO A 224 -11.17 12.15 2.34
C PRO A 224 -9.91 11.44 1.86
N PHE A 225 -10.08 10.24 1.32
CA PHE A 225 -9.03 9.38 0.78
C PHE A 225 -7.81 9.23 1.71
N PRO A 226 -8.00 8.75 2.95
CA PRO A 226 -6.94 8.71 3.96
C PRO A 226 -5.74 7.85 3.56
N ILE A 227 -5.95 6.70 2.91
CA ILE A 227 -4.85 5.82 2.45
C ILE A 227 -4.06 6.50 1.33
N PHE A 228 -4.76 7.04 0.33
CA PHE A 228 -4.11 7.77 -0.77
C PHE A 228 -3.38 9.02 -0.27
N ASN A 229 -4.00 9.83 0.58
CA ASN A 229 -3.40 11.05 1.09
C ASN A 229 -2.21 10.76 2.03
N ALA A 230 -2.25 9.68 2.82
CA ALA A 230 -1.09 9.23 3.59
C ALA A 230 0.10 8.93 2.67
N ALA A 231 -0.15 8.26 1.54
CA ALA A 231 0.91 7.98 0.57
C ALA A 231 1.41 9.26 -0.13
N LYS A 232 0.48 10.08 -0.63
CA LYS A 232 0.76 11.36 -1.32
C LYS A 232 1.60 12.29 -0.45
N ASN A 233 1.20 12.50 0.80
CA ASN A 233 1.86 13.45 1.70
C ASN A 233 3.28 13.02 2.07
N GLU A 234 3.55 11.71 2.13
CA GLU A 234 4.91 11.22 2.41
C GLU A 234 5.81 11.25 1.17
N LEU A 235 5.25 11.11 -0.04
CA LEU A 235 6.01 11.13 -1.30
C LEU A 235 6.25 12.54 -1.85
N LEU A 236 5.32 13.48 -1.63
CA LEU A 236 5.52 14.88 -2.01
C LEU A 236 6.48 15.55 -1.02
N ILE A 237 7.71 15.79 -1.45
CA ILE A 237 8.60 16.73 -0.75
C ILE A 237 7.99 18.12 -0.95
N VAL A 238 7.25 18.61 0.05
CA VAL A 238 7.03 20.05 0.19
C VAL A 238 8.18 20.56 1.05
N PRO A 239 9.16 21.28 0.50
CA PRO A 239 10.14 21.99 1.30
C PRO A 239 9.42 22.81 2.39
N ASP A 240 9.94 22.84 3.61
CA ASP A 240 9.29 23.52 4.75
C ASP A 240 8.97 25.01 4.47
N HIS A 241 9.63 25.65 3.51
CA HIS A 241 9.31 27.01 3.08
C HIS A 241 8.05 27.11 2.18
N LEU A 242 7.67 26.05 1.47
CA LEU A 242 6.46 25.99 0.63
C LEU A 242 5.22 25.49 1.38
N SER A 243 5.40 24.85 2.55
CA SER A 243 4.28 24.41 3.40
C SER A 243 3.48 25.60 3.97
N ASN A 244 4.16 26.72 4.25
CA ASN A 244 3.54 27.98 4.66
C ASN A 244 2.84 28.71 3.50
N ILE A 245 3.28 28.51 2.25
CA ILE A 245 2.63 29.09 1.06
C ILE A 245 1.32 28.38 0.78
N ASN A 246 1.27 27.05 0.96
CA ASN A 246 0.06 26.26 0.74
C ASN A 246 -1.07 26.62 1.73
N LYS A 247 -0.72 26.96 2.99
CA LYS A 247 -1.69 27.55 3.94
C LYS A 247 -2.23 28.89 3.45
N LYS A 248 -1.38 29.73 2.87
CA LYS A 248 -1.76 31.05 2.40
C LYS A 248 -2.62 31.02 1.13
N CYS A 249 -2.37 30.08 0.22
CA CYS A 249 -3.20 29.87 -0.98
C CYS A 249 -4.57 29.22 -0.69
N LEU A 250 -4.72 28.55 0.44
CA LEU A 250 -6.00 28.02 0.90
C LEU A 250 -6.85 29.08 1.62
N ASP A 251 -6.19 30.08 2.22
CA ASP A 251 -6.85 31.15 2.97
C ASP A 251 -7.15 32.40 2.12
N ASP A 252 -6.32 32.70 1.11
CA ASP A 252 -6.50 33.82 0.19
C ASP A 252 -6.61 33.32 -1.26
N ASN A 253 -7.64 33.77 -1.97
CA ASN A 253 -7.99 33.43 -3.35
C ASN A 253 -7.01 34.02 -4.39
N ASP A 254 -5.71 34.05 -4.08
CA ASP A 254 -4.66 34.73 -4.84
C ASP A 254 -3.87 33.74 -5.70
N THR A 255 -4.06 33.86 -7.02
CA THR A 255 -3.28 33.15 -8.04
C THR A 255 -1.87 33.73 -8.15
N LEU A 256 -0.91 33.17 -7.41
CA LEU A 256 0.51 33.37 -7.69
C LEU A 256 0.88 32.65 -8.99
N SER A 257 1.49 33.37 -9.94
CA SER A 257 1.82 32.83 -11.25
C SER A 257 2.99 31.84 -11.18
N ILE A 258 2.90 30.77 -11.98
CA ILE A 258 3.87 29.66 -12.07
C ILE A 258 5.32 30.16 -12.23
N GLU A 259 5.54 31.27 -12.93
CA GLU A 259 6.86 31.87 -13.14
C GLU A 259 7.55 32.31 -11.83
N GLN A 260 6.79 32.75 -10.82
CA GLN A 260 7.37 33.14 -9.53
C GLN A 260 7.86 31.93 -8.73
N LEU A 261 7.18 30.78 -8.82
CA LEU A 261 7.59 29.53 -8.17
C LEU A 261 8.89 28.97 -8.78
N PHE A 262 9.07 29.09 -10.10
CA PHE A 262 10.29 28.68 -10.79
C PHE A 262 11.53 29.48 -10.37
N SER A 263 11.37 30.78 -10.07
CA SER A 263 12.47 31.65 -9.68
C SER A 263 13.07 31.33 -8.30
N GLN A 264 12.33 30.58 -7.46
CA GLN A 264 12.70 30.33 -6.07
C GLN A 264 13.27 28.92 -5.82
N SER A 265 13.14 27.98 -6.75
CA SER A 265 13.73 26.64 -6.59
C SER A 265 15.22 26.65 -7.00
N THR A 266 16.13 26.69 -6.04
CA THR A 266 17.56 26.46 -6.29
C THR A 266 17.95 25.00 -6.07
N THR A 267 18.84 24.55 -6.95
CA THR A 267 19.35 23.19 -7.16
C THR A 267 19.78 22.47 -5.88
N ILE A 268 19.19 21.31 -5.58
CA ILE A 268 19.72 20.35 -4.60
C ILE A 268 20.47 19.25 -5.36
N LYS A 269 21.73 19.03 -4.96
CA LYS A 269 22.70 18.11 -5.54
C LYS A 269 22.11 16.75 -5.93
N GLY A 270 22.26 16.38 -7.21
CA GLY A 270 22.30 14.99 -7.66
C GLY A 270 21.00 14.35 -8.11
N ILE A 271 19.86 15.06 -8.10
CA ILE A 271 18.60 14.55 -8.67
C ILE A 271 18.35 15.30 -9.98
N ASN A 272 18.22 14.56 -11.07
CA ASN A 272 17.88 15.12 -12.37
C ASN A 272 16.39 15.54 -12.33
N LEU A 273 16.14 16.81 -11.98
CA LEU A 273 14.80 17.37 -11.74
C LEU A 273 13.92 17.48 -13.00
N SER A 274 14.43 17.17 -14.19
CA SER A 274 13.66 17.29 -15.44
C SER A 274 12.47 16.33 -15.53
N PHE A 275 12.46 15.23 -14.75
CA PHE A 275 11.33 14.29 -14.74
C PHE A 275 10.27 14.61 -13.66
N PHE A 276 10.65 15.31 -12.58
CA PHE A 276 9.76 15.62 -11.46
C PHE A 276 8.83 16.80 -11.74
N LEU A 277 9.27 17.75 -12.57
CA LEU A 277 8.48 18.94 -12.92
C LEU A 277 7.31 18.65 -13.86
N TYR A 278 7.39 17.60 -14.69
CA TYR A 278 6.29 17.20 -15.57
C TYR A 278 5.07 16.66 -14.80
N PHE A 279 5.31 16.04 -13.63
CA PHE A 279 4.26 15.50 -12.78
C PHE A 279 3.58 16.58 -11.93
N LEU A 280 4.30 17.64 -11.55
CA LEU A 280 3.73 18.79 -10.84
C LEU A 280 2.80 19.62 -11.74
N LEU A 281 3.12 19.75 -13.03
CA LEU A 281 2.37 20.58 -13.99
C LEU A 281 0.95 20.04 -14.31
N HIS A 282 0.68 18.75 -14.11
CA HIS A 282 -0.63 18.17 -14.37
C HIS A 282 -1.51 17.97 -13.13
N VAL A 283 -0.93 18.05 -11.92
CA VAL A 283 -1.70 17.87 -10.66
C VAL A 283 -2.07 19.22 -10.02
N ILE A 284 -1.47 20.34 -10.46
CA ILE A 284 -1.76 21.70 -9.94
C ILE A 284 -2.67 22.50 -10.90
N MET A 285 -3.33 21.87 -11.87
CA MET A 285 -4.47 22.48 -12.55
C MET A 285 -5.77 21.99 -11.91
N CYS A 286 -6.26 22.80 -10.96
CA CYS A 286 -7.64 22.94 -10.52
C CYS A 286 -8.51 21.66 -10.47
N ILE A 287 -8.54 21.01 -9.30
CA ILE A 287 -9.77 20.50 -8.67
C ILE A 287 -9.67 20.77 -7.17
#